data_AF-A0A183EGB2-F1
#
_entry.id   AF-A0A183EGB2-F1
#
_cell.length_a   1.000
_cell.length_b   1.000
_cell.length_c   1.000
_cell.angle_alpha   90.00
_cell.angle_beta   90.00
_cell.angle_gamma   90.00
#
_symmetry.space_group_name_H-M   'P 1'
#
loop_
_entity.id
_entity.type
_entity.pdbx_description
1 polymer ?
#
loop_
_entity_poly.entity_id
_entity_poly.type
_entity_poly.pdbx_seq_one_letter_code
_entity_poly.pdbx_strand_id
1 'polypeptide(L)'
;MFQEIATAYETLRDDETRADYNYYLDHPEQRAYNYYQYYRRRVAPKVDPRIVILVTIILISTFQFFSAAQKYREALDYAVKNGKYRNAAKKIAEERGLLPDGGLRRDKKSRKEHTEQILRQIIEENVDIRWIMWNYSWFIKYYVKKEDYDNEAKIYLIRRNMGLSEEQFASLDVSERASFFAHELWDRREFEEWKALKEEQQKEIQATSARYKRYRRFMKNQTGSTISFAE
;
A
#
# COMPACT_ATOMS: atom_id res chain seq x y z
N MET A 1 10.73 45.76 -42.64
CA MET A 1 10.29 47.15 -42.40
C MET A 1 9.17 47.26 -41.35
N PHE A 2 7.91 46.87 -41.58
CA PHE A 2 6.84 47.08 -40.57
C PHE A 2 7.03 46.32 -39.24
N GLN A 3 7.49 45.07 -39.30
CA GLN A 3 7.77 44.25 -38.10
C GLN A 3 8.88 44.83 -37.22
N GLU A 4 9.92 45.39 -37.84
CA GLU A 4 11.05 46.00 -37.12
C GLU A 4 10.62 47.31 -36.46
N ILE A 5 9.81 48.12 -37.14
CA ILE A 5 9.23 49.35 -36.59
C ILE A 5 8.31 49.01 -35.40
N ALA A 6 7.48 47.97 -35.53
CA ALA A 6 6.62 47.50 -34.44
C ALA A 6 7.44 46.98 -33.24
N THR A 7 8.48 46.20 -33.48
CA THR A 7 9.36 45.67 -32.42
C THR A 7 10.12 46.78 -31.71
N ALA A 8 10.63 47.76 -32.46
CA ALA A 8 11.28 48.93 -31.92
C ALA A 8 10.30 49.76 -31.07
N TYR A 9 9.08 49.96 -31.54
CA TYR A 9 8.04 50.64 -30.79
C TYR A 9 7.68 49.90 -29.49
N GLU A 10 7.47 48.59 -29.52
CA GLU A 10 7.18 47.78 -28.32
C GLU A 10 8.31 47.80 -27.30
N THR A 11 9.56 47.82 -27.77
CA THR A 11 10.75 47.81 -26.89
C THR A 11 11.04 49.20 -26.31
N LEU A 12 10.72 50.28 -27.03
CA LEU A 12 11.03 51.66 -26.61
C LEU A 12 9.85 52.37 -25.93
N ARG A 13 8.62 51.87 -26.10
CA ARG A 13 7.40 52.45 -25.51
C ARG A 13 7.31 52.22 -24.01
N ASP A 14 7.69 51.03 -23.54
CA ASP A 14 7.59 50.66 -22.13
C ASP A 14 8.91 51.00 -21.41
N ASP A 15 8.81 51.70 -20.29
CA ASP A 15 9.98 52.28 -19.62
C ASP A 15 10.93 51.20 -19.10
N GLU A 16 10.40 50.05 -18.70
CA GLU A 16 11.20 48.94 -18.19
C GLU A 16 11.91 48.15 -19.30
N THR A 17 11.25 47.90 -20.45
CA THR A 17 11.88 47.21 -21.59
C THR A 17 12.93 48.09 -22.25
N ARG A 18 12.69 49.41 -22.27
CA ARG A 18 13.67 50.40 -22.71
C ARG A 18 14.89 50.44 -21.79
N ALA A 19 14.71 50.33 -20.47
CA ALA A 19 15.82 50.27 -19.52
C ALA A 19 16.68 49.01 -19.71
N ASP A 20 16.05 47.86 -19.87
CA ASP A 20 16.76 46.59 -20.17
C ASP A 20 17.49 46.65 -21.51
N TYR A 21 16.90 47.31 -22.52
CA TYR A 21 17.54 47.50 -23.82
C TYR A 21 18.76 48.41 -23.74
N ASN A 22 18.67 49.52 -23.00
CA ASN A 22 19.81 50.41 -22.76
C ASN A 22 20.92 49.67 -21.99
N TYR A 23 20.57 48.87 -20.97
CA TYR A 23 21.54 48.05 -20.25
C TYR A 23 22.25 47.03 -21.17
N TYR A 24 21.52 46.42 -22.11
CA TYR A 24 22.11 45.53 -23.12
C TYR A 24 23.13 46.25 -24.02
N LEU A 25 22.85 47.51 -24.40
CA LEU A 25 23.77 48.33 -25.21
C LEU A 25 25.03 48.71 -24.44
N ASP A 26 24.89 49.00 -23.14
CA ASP A 26 26.00 49.38 -22.27
C ASP A 26 26.87 48.18 -21.84
N HIS A 27 26.27 46.97 -21.77
CA HIS A 27 26.93 45.73 -21.33
C HIS A 27 26.79 44.57 -22.34
N PRO A 28 27.35 44.67 -23.56
CA PRO A 28 27.25 43.63 -24.58
C PRO A 28 27.97 42.32 -24.21
N GLU A 29 28.91 42.36 -23.27
CA GLU A 29 29.63 41.20 -22.73
C GLU A 29 28.73 40.27 -21.90
N GLN A 30 27.66 40.78 -21.29
CA GLN A 30 26.77 40.02 -20.41
C GLN A 30 25.65 39.29 -21.17
N ARG A 31 25.99 38.61 -22.27
CA ARG A 31 24.99 37.98 -23.16
C ARG A 31 24.00 37.08 -22.44
N ALA A 32 24.45 36.27 -21.49
CA ALA A 32 23.58 35.33 -20.76
C ALA A 32 22.53 36.07 -19.91
N TYR A 33 22.92 37.14 -19.23
CA TYR A 33 22.02 37.95 -18.42
C TYR A 33 21.01 38.71 -19.30
N ASN A 34 21.50 39.34 -20.37
CA ASN A 34 20.67 40.10 -21.27
C ASN A 34 19.63 39.21 -21.98
N TYR A 35 20.06 38.00 -22.37
CA TYR A 35 19.15 36.99 -22.93
C TYR A 35 18.12 36.52 -21.90
N TYR A 36 18.54 36.24 -20.66
CA TYR A 36 17.63 35.86 -19.59
C TYR A 36 16.56 36.93 -19.33
N GLN A 37 16.93 38.21 -19.28
CA GLN A 37 15.99 39.32 -19.09
C GLN A 37 14.97 39.40 -20.23
N TYR A 38 15.44 39.32 -21.48
CA TYR A 38 14.59 39.33 -22.66
C TYR A 38 13.52 38.23 -22.64
N TYR A 39 13.92 36.99 -22.30
CA TYR A 39 12.99 35.86 -22.25
C TYR A 39 12.10 35.90 -21.01
N ARG A 40 12.63 36.24 -19.84
CA ARG A 40 11.87 36.31 -18.59
C ARG A 40 10.61 37.14 -18.76
N ARG A 41 10.67 38.29 -19.42
CA ARG A 41 9.50 39.16 -19.62
C ARG A 41 8.48 38.61 -20.63
N ARG A 42 8.95 37.91 -21.67
CA ARG A 42 8.09 37.37 -22.73
C ARG A 42 7.45 36.03 -22.36
N VAL A 43 8.15 35.19 -21.61
CA VAL A 43 7.75 33.81 -21.30
C VAL A 43 7.44 33.55 -19.83
N ALA A 44 7.61 34.53 -18.92
CA ALA A 44 7.22 34.32 -17.53
C ALA A 44 5.73 33.96 -17.46
N PRO A 45 5.39 32.82 -16.83
CA PRO A 45 4.00 32.46 -16.64
C PRO A 45 3.33 33.53 -15.81
N LYS A 46 2.25 34.12 -16.34
CA LYS A 46 1.46 35.15 -15.63
C LYS A 46 0.63 34.58 -14.48
N VAL A 47 0.55 33.25 -14.37
CA VAL A 47 -0.21 32.55 -13.33
C VAL A 47 0.72 32.14 -12.18
N ASP A 48 0.27 32.34 -10.94
CA ASP A 48 1.00 31.89 -9.75
C ASP A 48 1.13 30.35 -9.78
N PRO A 49 2.35 29.80 -9.75
CA PRO A 49 2.58 28.35 -9.72
C PRO A 49 1.81 27.62 -8.62
N ARG A 50 1.50 28.29 -7.49
CA ARG A 50 0.73 27.72 -6.38
C ARG A 50 -0.68 27.34 -6.78
N ILE A 51 -1.34 28.16 -7.60
CA ILE A 51 -2.70 27.88 -8.10
C ILE A 51 -2.68 26.65 -8.99
N VAL A 52 -1.66 26.53 -9.84
CA VAL A 52 -1.49 25.36 -10.72
C VAL A 52 -1.34 24.09 -9.88
N ILE A 53 -0.54 24.12 -8.82
CA ILE A 53 -0.36 22.97 -7.91
C ILE A 53 -1.67 22.62 -7.19
N LEU A 54 -2.44 23.60 -6.72
CA LEU A 54 -3.73 23.33 -6.08
C LEU A 54 -4.73 22.68 -7.05
N VAL A 55 -4.83 23.21 -8.27
CA VAL A 55 -5.72 22.65 -9.29
C VAL A 55 -5.31 21.24 -9.68
N THR A 56 -4.01 20.96 -9.81
CA THR A 56 -3.54 19.60 -10.12
C THR A 56 -3.83 18.62 -8.97
N ILE A 57 -3.64 19.03 -7.71
CA ILE A 57 -4.00 18.20 -6.55
C ILE A 57 -5.51 17.91 -6.54
N ILE A 58 -6.35 18.91 -6.80
CA ILE A 58 -7.80 18.73 -6.88
C ILE A 58 -8.18 17.77 -8.01
N LEU A 59 -7.58 17.90 -9.19
CA LEU A 59 -7.82 16.99 -10.33
C LEU A 59 -7.41 15.55 -10.01
N ILE A 60 -6.26 15.35 -9.38
CA ILE A 60 -5.80 14.02 -8.95
C ILE A 60 -6.77 13.46 -7.91
N SER A 61 -7.18 14.28 -6.94
CA SER A 61 -8.11 13.87 -5.88
C SER A 61 -9.49 13.49 -6.43
N THR A 62 -10.04 14.25 -7.37
CA THR A 62 -11.33 13.90 -7.99
C THR A 62 -11.22 12.61 -8.80
N PHE A 63 -10.15 12.45 -9.59
CA PHE A 63 -9.90 11.21 -10.32
C PHE A 63 -9.76 10.00 -9.37
N GLN A 64 -9.03 10.16 -8.26
CA GLN A 64 -8.90 9.15 -7.22
C GLN A 64 -10.25 8.81 -6.59
N PHE A 65 -11.10 9.80 -6.32
CA PHE A 65 -12.44 9.59 -5.77
C PHE A 65 -13.33 8.75 -6.70
N PHE A 66 -13.35 9.09 -8.00
CA PHE A 66 -14.10 8.29 -8.98
C PHE A 66 -13.54 6.86 -9.12
N SER A 67 -12.21 6.72 -9.15
CA SER A 67 -11.55 5.40 -9.17
C SER A 67 -11.88 4.58 -7.94
N ALA A 68 -11.89 5.20 -6.75
CA ALA A 68 -12.25 4.54 -5.49
C ALA A 68 -13.71 4.07 -5.49
N ALA A 69 -14.64 4.89 -6.01
CA ALA A 69 -16.04 4.51 -6.15
C ALA A 69 -16.22 3.30 -7.09
N GLN A 70 -15.47 3.24 -8.20
CA GLN A 70 -15.50 2.09 -9.10
C GLN A 70 -14.92 0.83 -8.45
N LYS A 71 -13.77 0.94 -7.78
CA LYS A 71 -13.14 -0.17 -7.05
C LYS A 71 -14.03 -0.69 -5.92
N TYR A 72 -14.75 0.18 -5.22
CA TYR A 72 -15.70 -0.23 -4.18
C TYR A 72 -16.81 -1.11 -4.74
N ARG A 73 -17.40 -0.72 -5.89
CA ARG A 73 -18.43 -1.52 -6.57
C ARG A 73 -17.90 -2.89 -7.00
N GLU A 74 -16.71 -2.92 -7.58
CA GLU A 74 -16.07 -4.17 -8.01
C GLU A 74 -15.71 -5.09 -6.83
N ALA A 75 -15.18 -4.53 -5.74
CA ALA A 75 -14.90 -5.27 -4.51
C ALA A 75 -16.17 -5.84 -3.88
N LEU A 76 -17.27 -5.09 -3.89
CA LEU A 76 -18.56 -5.54 -3.39
C LEU A 76 -19.11 -6.69 -4.25
N ASP A 77 -19.05 -6.60 -5.57
CA ASP A 77 -19.46 -7.70 -6.45
C ASP A 77 -18.58 -8.94 -6.28
N TYR A 78 -17.28 -8.78 -6.03
CA TYR A 78 -16.39 -9.89 -5.69
C TYR A 78 -16.77 -10.52 -4.34
N ALA A 79 -17.05 -9.71 -3.32
CA ALA A 79 -17.46 -10.18 -2.00
C ALA A 79 -18.78 -10.97 -2.06
N VAL A 80 -19.76 -10.51 -2.84
CA VAL A 80 -21.05 -11.20 -3.03
C VAL A 80 -20.90 -12.55 -3.74
N LYS A 81 -19.97 -12.66 -4.71
CA LYS A 81 -19.66 -13.92 -5.41
C LYS A 81 -18.97 -14.94 -4.51
N ASN A 82 -18.17 -14.47 -3.55
CA ASN A 82 -17.41 -15.35 -2.68
C ASN A 82 -18.30 -15.95 -1.57
N GLY A 83 -18.28 -17.29 -1.47
CA GLY A 83 -19.10 -18.04 -0.53
C GLY A 83 -18.86 -17.70 0.95
N LYS A 84 -17.65 -17.29 1.33
CA LYS A 84 -17.31 -16.96 2.72
C LYS A 84 -18.10 -15.74 3.22
N TYR A 85 -18.07 -14.63 2.48
CA TYR A 85 -18.79 -13.40 2.83
C TYR A 85 -20.30 -13.59 2.74
N ARG A 86 -20.76 -14.34 1.73
CA ARG A 86 -22.17 -14.70 1.60
C ARG A 86 -22.70 -15.51 2.79
N ASN A 87 -21.91 -16.47 3.28
CA ASN A 87 -22.30 -17.27 4.45
C ASN A 87 -22.28 -16.44 5.74
N ALA A 88 -21.31 -15.53 5.90
CA ALA A 88 -21.28 -14.60 7.02
C ALA A 88 -22.49 -13.65 6.99
N ALA A 89 -22.82 -13.09 5.83
CA ALA A 89 -23.97 -12.21 5.65
C ALA A 89 -25.31 -12.93 5.90
N LYS A 90 -25.42 -14.21 5.54
CA LYS A 90 -26.59 -15.04 5.85
C LYS A 90 -26.79 -15.23 7.35
N LYS A 91 -25.73 -15.54 8.10
CA LYS A 91 -25.82 -15.66 9.57
C LYS A 91 -26.30 -14.37 10.21
N ILE A 92 -25.75 -13.24 9.77
CA ILE A 92 -26.18 -11.91 10.24
C ILE A 92 -27.64 -11.62 9.84
N ALA A 93 -28.07 -12.04 8.64
CA ALA A 93 -29.45 -11.89 8.20
C ALA A 93 -30.44 -12.73 9.03
N GLU A 94 -30.03 -13.95 9.42
CA GLU A 94 -30.76 -14.84 10.32
C GLU A 94 -30.87 -14.24 11.73
N GLU A 95 -29.75 -13.75 12.29
CA GLU A 95 -29.72 -13.07 13.59
C GLU A 95 -30.61 -11.83 13.62
N ARG A 96 -30.65 -11.05 12.52
CA ARG A 96 -31.50 -9.86 12.39
C ARG A 96 -32.96 -10.16 12.04
N GLY A 97 -33.32 -11.44 11.82
CA GLY A 97 -34.69 -11.83 11.42
C GLY A 97 -35.14 -11.27 10.06
N LEU A 98 -34.19 -10.90 9.19
CA LEU A 98 -34.47 -10.24 7.91
C LEU A 98 -34.82 -11.21 6.78
N LEU A 99 -34.61 -12.52 6.99
CA LEU A 99 -34.95 -13.52 5.99
C LEU A 99 -36.47 -13.75 5.97
N PRO A 100 -37.08 -13.79 4.77
CA PRO A 100 -38.51 -14.04 4.65
C PRO A 100 -38.82 -15.45 5.17
N ASP A 101 -39.48 -15.51 6.31
CA ASP A 101 -40.05 -16.74 6.85
C ASP A 101 -41.08 -17.29 5.87
N GLY A 102 -41.25 -18.61 5.79
CA GLY A 102 -41.86 -19.39 4.69
C GLY A 102 -43.31 -19.05 4.29
N GLY A 103 -43.59 -17.80 3.92
CA GLY A 103 -44.90 -17.24 3.60
C GLY A 103 -45.34 -17.50 2.15
N LEU A 104 -46.62 -17.85 2.05
CA LEU A 104 -47.39 -18.23 0.86
C LEU A 104 -47.10 -17.42 -0.42
N ARG A 105 -47.05 -18.14 -1.55
CA ARG A 105 -47.41 -17.68 -2.91
C ARG A 105 -46.66 -16.48 -3.54
N ARG A 106 -45.45 -16.12 -3.09
CA ARG A 106 -44.60 -15.19 -3.87
C ARG A 106 -43.67 -15.95 -4.83
N ASP A 107 -43.58 -15.49 -6.09
CA ASP A 107 -42.78 -16.10 -7.15
C ASP A 107 -41.36 -16.40 -6.64
N LYS A 108 -40.87 -17.62 -6.88
CA LYS A 108 -39.57 -18.12 -6.39
C LYS A 108 -38.42 -17.21 -6.82
N LYS A 109 -38.56 -16.55 -7.98
CA LYS A 109 -37.61 -15.56 -8.50
C LYS A 109 -37.54 -14.30 -7.62
N SER A 110 -38.69 -13.69 -7.34
CA SER A 110 -38.77 -12.46 -6.52
C SER A 110 -38.21 -12.63 -5.10
N ARG A 111 -38.40 -13.80 -4.49
CA ARG A 111 -37.83 -14.12 -3.16
C ARG A 111 -36.32 -14.20 -3.19
N LYS A 112 -35.77 -14.83 -4.24
CA LYS A 112 -34.32 -14.96 -4.41
C LYS A 112 -33.68 -13.57 -4.60
N GLU A 113 -34.28 -12.73 -5.44
CA GLU A 113 -33.83 -11.34 -5.63
C GLU A 113 -33.87 -10.54 -4.32
N HIS A 114 -34.95 -10.66 -3.53
CA HIS A 114 -35.04 -9.99 -2.22
C HIS A 114 -33.98 -10.48 -1.22
N THR A 115 -33.73 -11.79 -1.16
CA THR A 115 -32.64 -12.33 -0.32
C THR A 115 -31.26 -11.87 -0.79
N GLU A 116 -31.04 -11.77 -2.11
CA GLU A 116 -29.78 -11.27 -2.66
C GLU A 116 -29.57 -9.78 -2.37
N GLN A 117 -30.64 -8.97 -2.37
CA GLN A 117 -30.59 -7.56 -1.97
C GLN A 117 -30.23 -7.40 -0.48
N ILE A 118 -30.86 -8.18 0.41
CA ILE A 118 -30.54 -8.17 1.85
C ILE A 118 -29.08 -8.57 2.08
N LEU A 119 -28.60 -9.62 1.40
CA LEU A 119 -27.21 -10.06 1.52
C LEU A 119 -26.25 -8.99 0.99
N ARG A 120 -26.57 -8.33 -0.12
CA ARG A 120 -25.78 -7.21 -0.65
C ARG A 120 -25.69 -6.05 0.34
N GLN A 121 -26.80 -5.65 0.97
CA GLN A 121 -26.82 -4.57 1.96
C GLN A 121 -26.00 -4.92 3.21
N ILE A 122 -26.12 -6.15 3.72
CA ILE A 122 -25.35 -6.60 4.88
C ILE A 122 -23.86 -6.65 4.55
N ILE A 123 -23.50 -7.10 3.34
CA ILE A 123 -22.12 -7.09 2.86
C ILE A 123 -21.64 -5.64 2.70
N GLU A 124 -22.42 -4.73 2.12
CA GLU A 124 -22.08 -3.31 1.98
C GLU A 124 -21.78 -2.65 3.32
N GLU A 125 -22.61 -2.91 4.33
CA GLU A 125 -22.47 -2.37 5.69
C GLU A 125 -21.26 -2.96 6.45
N ASN A 126 -20.88 -4.21 6.13
CA ASN A 126 -19.85 -4.95 6.86
C ASN A 126 -18.51 -5.12 6.11
N VAL A 127 -18.44 -4.77 4.82
CA VAL A 127 -17.23 -4.86 4.01
C VAL A 127 -16.22 -3.83 4.54
N ASP A 128 -15.27 -4.37 5.30
CA ASP A 128 -13.98 -3.81 5.70
C ASP A 128 -13.95 -2.51 6.51
N ILE A 129 -15.07 -1.94 6.94
CA ILE A 129 -15.05 -0.76 7.83
C ILE A 129 -14.29 -1.09 9.13
N ARG A 130 -14.50 -2.26 9.72
CA ARG A 130 -13.81 -2.66 10.97
C ARG A 130 -12.30 -2.80 10.79
N TRP A 131 -11.86 -3.43 9.69
CA TRP A 131 -10.43 -3.62 9.43
C TRP A 131 -9.76 -2.28 9.07
N ILE A 132 -10.40 -1.45 8.25
CA ILE A 132 -9.90 -0.12 7.87
C ILE A 132 -9.82 0.79 9.10
N MET A 133 -10.86 0.82 9.95
CA MET A 133 -10.88 1.60 11.19
C MET A 133 -9.80 1.12 12.17
N TRP A 134 -9.59 -0.19 12.28
CA TRP A 134 -8.53 -0.76 13.12
C TRP A 134 -7.14 -0.34 12.61
N ASN A 135 -6.88 -0.43 11.29
CA ASN A 135 -5.61 -0.02 10.70
C ASN A 135 -5.39 1.50 10.80
N TYR A 136 -6.43 2.31 10.58
CA TYR A 136 -6.35 3.75 10.71
C TYR A 136 -6.06 4.16 12.16
N SER A 137 -6.74 3.55 13.13
CA SER A 137 -6.44 3.76 14.55
C SER A 137 -5.01 3.36 14.90
N TRP A 138 -4.51 2.23 14.37
CA TRP A 138 -3.13 1.79 14.55
C TRP A 138 -2.12 2.76 13.93
N PHE A 139 -2.40 3.25 12.72
CA PHE A 139 -1.56 4.22 12.03
C PHE A 139 -1.44 5.52 12.82
N ILE A 140 -2.55 6.05 13.32
CA ILE A 140 -2.53 7.25 14.17
C ILE A 140 -1.79 6.98 15.48
N LYS A 141 -2.04 5.83 16.14
CA LYS A 141 -1.43 5.50 17.44
C LYS A 141 0.09 5.31 17.36
N TYR A 142 0.60 4.58 16.38
CA TYR A 142 2.02 4.23 16.32
C TYR A 142 2.84 5.10 15.36
N TYR A 143 2.28 5.56 14.24
CA TYR A 143 3.01 6.34 13.25
C TYR A 143 2.98 7.85 13.54
N VAL A 144 1.85 8.38 13.99
CA VAL A 144 1.67 9.82 14.25
C VAL A 144 1.99 10.17 15.70
N LYS A 145 1.49 9.39 16.67
CA LYS A 145 1.70 9.65 18.11
C LYS A 145 3.01 9.09 18.68
N LYS A 146 3.68 8.16 17.97
CA LYS A 146 4.92 7.49 18.43
C LYS A 146 4.83 6.94 19.85
N GLU A 147 3.69 6.37 20.23
CA GLU A 147 3.53 5.68 21.50
C GLU A 147 4.25 4.32 21.44
N ASP A 148 4.79 3.86 22.58
CA ASP A 148 5.40 2.53 22.69
C ASP A 148 4.37 1.43 22.37
N TYR A 149 4.80 0.35 21.72
CA TYR A 149 3.92 -0.77 21.40
C TYR A 149 3.33 -1.38 22.67
N ASP A 150 2.00 -1.41 22.76
CA ASP A 150 1.29 -2.07 23.84
C ASP A 150 1.56 -3.59 23.84
N ASN A 151 1.38 -4.29 24.96
CA ASN A 151 1.66 -5.72 25.07
C ASN A 151 0.83 -6.56 24.09
N GLU A 152 -0.44 -6.18 23.84
CA GLU A 152 -1.27 -6.80 22.81
C GLU A 152 -0.74 -6.56 21.39
N ALA A 153 -0.22 -5.36 21.13
CA ALA A 153 0.39 -5.01 19.85
C ALA A 153 1.69 -5.79 19.61
N LYS A 154 2.50 -5.98 20.66
CA LYS A 154 3.71 -6.82 20.62
C LYS A 154 3.34 -8.27 20.32
N ILE A 155 2.33 -8.83 20.97
CA ILE A 155 1.83 -10.20 20.68
C ILE A 155 1.39 -10.31 19.23
N TYR A 156 0.62 -9.33 18.75
CA TYR A 156 0.16 -9.30 17.36
C TYR A 156 1.33 -9.28 16.37
N LEU A 157 2.35 -8.45 16.61
CA LEU A 157 3.54 -8.33 15.76
C LEU A 157 4.39 -9.60 15.78
N ILE A 158 4.66 -10.18 16.96
CA ILE A 158 5.39 -11.45 17.10
C ILE A 158 4.67 -12.56 16.32
N ARG A 159 3.35 -12.68 16.50
CA ARG A 159 2.52 -13.66 15.80
C ARG A 159 2.58 -13.47 14.28
N ARG A 160 2.52 -12.23 13.82
CA ARG A 160 2.58 -11.87 12.41
C ARG A 160 3.97 -12.15 11.80
N ASN A 161 5.04 -11.86 12.52
CA ASN A 161 6.41 -12.16 12.08
C ASN A 161 6.65 -13.68 11.97
N MET A 162 6.12 -14.45 12.92
CA MET A 162 6.21 -15.92 12.94
C MET A 162 5.23 -16.64 12.01
N GLY A 163 4.18 -15.95 11.55
CA GLY A 163 3.15 -16.55 10.69
C GLY A 163 2.20 -17.51 11.44
N LEU A 164 2.04 -17.35 12.75
CA LEU A 164 1.23 -18.25 13.59
C LEU A 164 -0.24 -17.80 13.67
N SER A 165 -1.19 -18.75 13.75
CA SER A 165 -2.56 -18.43 14.13
C SER A 165 -2.65 -18.08 15.63
N GLU A 166 -3.74 -17.45 16.06
CA GLU A 166 -3.95 -17.11 17.47
C GLU A 166 -4.01 -18.37 18.34
N GLU A 167 -4.70 -19.41 17.88
CA GLU A 167 -4.80 -20.71 18.55
C GLU A 167 -3.45 -21.43 18.64
N GLN A 168 -2.64 -21.36 17.57
CA GLN A 168 -1.29 -21.94 17.58
C GLN A 168 -0.40 -21.20 18.58
N PHE A 169 -0.43 -19.87 18.59
CA PHE A 169 0.31 -19.09 19.58
C PHE A 169 -0.18 -19.35 21.01
N ALA A 170 -1.49 -19.52 21.20
CA ALA A 170 -2.12 -19.87 22.47
C ALA A 170 -1.87 -21.31 22.93
N SER A 171 -1.33 -22.17 22.06
CA SER A 171 -0.90 -23.53 22.40
C SER A 171 0.59 -23.65 22.75
N LEU A 172 1.40 -22.62 22.46
CA LEU A 172 2.83 -22.61 22.79
C LEU A 172 3.05 -22.53 24.30
N ASP A 173 4.14 -23.10 24.79
CA ASP A 173 4.43 -23.06 26.22
C ASP A 173 4.63 -21.61 26.70
N VAL A 174 4.24 -21.33 27.94
CA VAL A 174 4.34 -19.98 28.54
C VAL A 174 5.80 -19.52 28.58
N SER A 175 6.73 -20.45 28.78
CA SER A 175 8.18 -20.18 28.78
C SER A 175 8.68 -19.76 27.39
N GLU A 176 8.20 -20.40 26.33
CA GLU A 176 8.55 -20.06 24.95
C GLU A 176 8.02 -18.67 24.59
N ARG A 177 6.77 -18.36 24.99
CA ARG A 177 6.21 -17.01 24.78
C ARG A 177 7.02 -15.95 25.49
N ALA A 178 7.43 -16.19 26.74
CA ALA A 178 8.27 -15.27 27.49
C ALA A 178 9.62 -15.04 26.79
N SER A 179 10.21 -16.08 26.20
CA SER A 179 11.45 -15.95 25.41
C SER A 179 11.28 -15.03 24.19
N PHE A 180 10.10 -15.02 23.57
CA PHE A 180 9.82 -14.14 22.42
C PHE A 180 9.73 -12.67 22.81
N PHE A 181 9.21 -12.37 24.00
CA PHE A 181 9.22 -11.01 24.53
C PHE A 181 10.62 -10.58 24.96
N ALA A 182 11.42 -11.49 25.54
CA ALA A 182 12.79 -11.20 25.95
C ALA A 182 13.72 -10.90 24.75
N HIS A 183 13.48 -11.54 23.61
CA HIS A 183 14.20 -11.28 22.36
C HIS A 183 13.58 -10.16 21.51
N GLU A 184 12.62 -9.41 22.05
CA GLU A 184 11.98 -8.29 21.36
C GLU A 184 11.50 -8.61 19.92
N LEU A 185 11.01 -9.84 19.69
CA LEU A 185 10.70 -10.37 18.34
C LEU A 185 9.54 -9.64 17.62
N TRP A 186 8.97 -8.61 18.26
CA TRP A 186 8.07 -7.65 17.62
C TRP A 186 8.82 -6.75 16.64
N ASP A 187 10.12 -6.48 16.85
CA ASP A 187 10.96 -5.82 15.84
C ASP A 187 11.32 -6.83 14.74
N ARG A 188 11.20 -6.37 13.50
CA ARG A 188 11.50 -7.18 12.33
C ARG A 188 12.97 -7.59 12.25
N ARG A 189 13.88 -6.73 12.73
CA ARG A 189 15.34 -6.96 12.66
C ARG A 189 15.76 -8.08 13.60
N GLU A 190 15.39 -7.96 14.87
CA GLU A 190 15.65 -8.97 15.90
C GLU A 190 15.03 -10.33 15.53
N PHE A 191 13.84 -10.31 14.92
CA PHE A 191 13.21 -11.53 14.43
C PHE A 191 14.03 -12.24 13.34
N GLU A 192 14.61 -11.49 12.39
CA GLU A 192 15.41 -12.05 11.31
C GLU A 192 16.73 -12.64 11.82
N GLU A 193 17.38 -11.97 12.77
CA GLU A 193 18.59 -12.48 13.44
C GLU A 193 18.29 -13.74 14.26
N TRP A 194 17.23 -13.71 15.07
CA TRP A 194 16.79 -14.87 15.85
C TRP A 194 16.44 -16.06 14.95
N LYS A 195 15.76 -15.81 13.83
CA LYS A 195 15.40 -16.85 12.86
C LYS A 195 16.65 -17.45 12.22
N ALA A 196 17.62 -16.62 11.84
CA ALA A 196 18.89 -17.08 11.28
C ALA A 196 19.66 -17.97 12.27
N LEU A 197 19.74 -17.55 13.54
CA LEU A 197 20.37 -18.33 14.61
C LEU A 197 19.66 -19.68 14.84
N LYS A 198 18.32 -19.70 14.82
CA LYS A 198 17.56 -20.95 14.96
C LYS A 198 17.74 -21.87 13.77
N GLU A 199 17.77 -21.35 12.55
CA GLU A 199 18.06 -22.14 11.36
C GLU A 199 19.47 -22.71 11.39
N GLU A 200 20.46 -21.98 11.89
CA GLU A 200 21.83 -22.46 12.06
C GLU A 200 21.93 -23.56 13.11
N GLN A 201 21.33 -23.37 14.29
CA GLN A 201 21.23 -24.41 15.33
C GLN A 201 20.57 -25.68 14.79
N GLN A 202 19.48 -25.55 14.02
CA GLN A 202 18.83 -26.70 13.39
C GLN A 202 19.72 -27.36 12.34
N LYS A 203 20.46 -26.59 11.52
CA LYS A 203 21.43 -27.12 10.56
C LYS A 203 22.56 -27.87 11.27
N GLU A 204 23.04 -27.41 12.41
CA GLU A 204 24.05 -28.09 13.22
C GLU A 204 23.52 -29.39 13.84
N ILE A 205 22.31 -29.37 14.41
CA ILE A 205 21.65 -30.58 14.95
C ILE A 205 21.40 -31.59 13.83
N GLN A 206 20.95 -31.13 12.67
CA GLN A 206 20.83 -31.97 11.49
C GLN A 206 22.22 -32.49 11.09
N ALA A 207 23.25 -31.65 11.03
CA ALA A 207 24.62 -32.02 10.66
C ALA A 207 25.27 -33.06 11.58
N THR A 208 24.95 -32.99 12.87
CA THR A 208 25.43 -33.90 13.91
C THR A 208 24.63 -35.20 13.97
N SER A 209 23.37 -35.17 13.51
CA SER A 209 22.49 -36.34 13.47
C SER A 209 23.08 -37.50 12.65
N ALA A 210 22.93 -38.73 13.15
CA ALA A 210 23.40 -39.93 12.47
C ALA A 210 22.73 -40.11 11.09
N ARG A 211 21.47 -39.69 10.95
CA ARG A 211 20.69 -39.76 9.70
C ARG A 211 21.28 -38.86 8.61
N TYR A 212 21.65 -37.63 8.94
CA TYR A 212 22.28 -36.72 8.00
C TYR A 212 23.72 -37.13 7.65
N LYS A 213 24.49 -37.65 8.63
CA LYS A 213 25.81 -38.22 8.35
C LYS A 213 25.74 -39.39 7.35
N ARG A 214 24.72 -40.24 7.46
CA ARG A 214 24.44 -41.32 6.48
C ARG A 214 24.04 -40.75 5.12
N TYR A 215 23.12 -39.78 5.08
CA TYR A 215 22.68 -39.12 3.84
C TYR A 215 23.83 -38.41 3.09
N ARG A 216 24.71 -37.71 3.82
CA ARG A 216 25.91 -37.07 3.27
C ARG A 216 26.87 -38.07 2.61
N ARG A 217 27.07 -39.24 3.22
CA ARG A 217 27.90 -40.33 2.64
C ARG A 217 27.28 -40.90 1.36
N PHE A 218 25.96 -41.10 1.36
CA PHE A 218 25.22 -41.55 0.19
C PHE A 218 25.35 -40.55 -0.99
N MET A 219 25.17 -39.25 -0.73
CA MET A 219 25.35 -38.20 -1.74
C MET A 219 26.77 -38.17 -2.33
N LYS A 220 27.81 -38.27 -1.48
CA LYS A 220 29.21 -38.31 -1.94
C LYS A 220 29.49 -39.50 -2.86
N ASN A 221 28.88 -40.66 -2.57
CA ASN A 221 29.01 -41.86 -3.39
C ASN A 221 28.21 -41.76 -4.71
N GLN A 222 27.13 -40.98 -4.75
CA GLN A 222 26.37 -40.72 -5.98
C GLN A 222 27.03 -39.70 -6.91
N THR A 223 27.64 -38.64 -6.38
CA THR A 223 28.37 -37.63 -7.19
C THR A 223 29.66 -38.18 -7.82
N GLY A 224 30.23 -39.26 -7.28
CA GLY A 224 31.32 -40.00 -7.92
C GLY A 224 30.84 -40.99 -9.00
N SER A 225 29.52 -41.20 -9.12
CA SER A 225 28.88 -42.15 -10.04
C SER A 225 28.06 -41.47 -11.15
N THR A 226 28.06 -40.13 -11.22
CA THR A 226 27.59 -39.40 -12.41
C THR A 226 28.76 -39.31 -13.40
N ILE A 227 28.96 -40.36 -14.18
CA ILE A 227 29.58 -40.22 -15.49
C ILE A 227 28.70 -39.23 -16.26
N SER A 228 29.24 -38.06 -16.55
CA SER A 228 28.65 -37.13 -17.50
C SER A 228 28.61 -37.83 -18.86
N PHE A 229 27.45 -38.33 -19.27
CA PHE A 229 27.19 -38.55 -20.69
C PHE A 229 26.88 -37.18 -21.29
N ALA A 230 27.94 -36.44 -21.58
CA ALA A 230 27.93 -35.39 -22.58
C ALA A 230 28.41 -36.04 -23.87
N GLU A 231 27.45 -36.46 -24.70
CA GLU A 231 27.59 -36.67 -26.14
C GLU A 231 26.53 -35.80 -26.82
#